data_AF-A0A1S8Y3A1-F1
#
_entry.id   AF-A0A1S8Y3A1-F1
#
_cell.length_a   1.000
_cell.length_b   1.000
_cell.length_c   1.000
_cell.angle_alpha   90.00
_cell.angle_beta   90.00
_cell.angle_gamma   90.00
#
_symmetry.space_group_name_H-M   'P 1'
#
loop_
_entity.id
_entity.type
_entity.pdbx_description
1 polymer ?
#
loop_
_entity_poly.entity_id
_entity_poly.type
_entity_poly.pdbx_seq_one_letter_code
_entity_poly.pdbx_strand_id
1 'polypeptide(L)'
;MTDIHMLERLLRRLRLTRMASEWHGLEKRALAEGWTPSRYLLSLCSEEAAHRESERLRRYIKDARLPTGKTLAEYDFGQVPELNAGQVRQLCETTDWVDSGENVLLFGASGLGKSHLAAAIVDGVVSQGYRARFYSAGELLQELRKARSLL
;
A
#
# COMPACT_ATOMS: atom_id res chain seq x y z
N MET A 1 38.25 -11.51 -5.58
CA MET A 1 37.45 -11.86 -4.38
C MET A 1 37.12 -10.64 -3.52
N THR A 2 38.03 -9.66 -3.38
CA THR A 2 37.82 -8.43 -2.57
C THR A 2 36.69 -7.54 -3.08
N ASP A 3 36.55 -7.38 -4.41
CA ASP A 3 35.55 -6.47 -5.00
C ASP A 3 34.11 -6.96 -4.82
N ILE A 4 33.87 -8.27 -4.91
CA ILE A 4 32.55 -8.89 -4.70
C ILE A 4 32.07 -8.68 -3.27
N HIS A 5 32.94 -8.96 -2.29
CA HIS A 5 32.61 -8.75 -0.87
C HIS A 5 32.39 -7.26 -0.56
N MET A 6 33.13 -6.37 -1.22
CA MET A 6 32.93 -4.93 -1.09
C MET A 6 31.59 -4.50 -1.68
N LEU A 7 31.22 -5.00 -2.86
CA LEU A 7 29.92 -4.77 -3.49
C LEU A 7 28.78 -5.21 -2.58
N GLU A 8 28.78 -6.45 -2.09
CA GLU A 8 27.72 -6.97 -1.21
C GLU A 8 27.56 -6.13 0.07
N ARG A 9 28.68 -5.72 0.67
CA ARG A 9 28.67 -4.83 1.84
C ARG A 9 28.06 -3.47 1.51
N LEU A 10 28.39 -2.89 0.35
CA LEU A 10 27.83 -1.61 -0.09
C LEU A 10 26.33 -1.73 -0.38
N LEU A 11 25.89 -2.79 -1.08
CA LEU A 11 24.47 -3.03 -1.36
C LEU A 11 23.65 -3.13 -0.07
N ARG A 12 24.16 -3.85 0.94
CA ARG A 12 23.52 -3.93 2.28
C ARG A 12 23.50 -2.58 2.99
N ARG A 13 24.62 -1.84 2.97
CA ARG A 13 24.72 -0.51 3.61
C ARG A 13 23.76 0.50 2.98
N LEU A 14 23.56 0.44 1.67
CA LEU A 14 22.63 1.28 0.91
C LEU A 14 21.17 0.79 0.96
N ARG A 15 20.91 -0.33 1.68
CA ARG A 15 19.60 -0.98 1.77
C ARG A 15 19.02 -1.35 0.40
N LEU A 16 19.88 -1.78 -0.52
CA LEU A 16 19.50 -2.29 -1.85
C LEU A 16 19.21 -3.79 -1.73
N THR A 17 18.14 -4.12 -1.01
CA THR A 17 17.85 -5.48 -0.53
C THR A 17 17.71 -6.47 -1.67
N ARG A 18 16.96 -6.11 -2.72
CA ARG A 18 16.71 -6.98 -3.87
C ARG A 18 17.95 -7.11 -4.73
N MET A 19 18.69 -6.01 -4.96
CA MET A 19 19.98 -6.09 -5.65
C MET A 19 20.95 -7.00 -4.89
N ALA A 20 21.05 -6.86 -3.56
CA ALA A 20 21.96 -7.67 -2.75
C ALA A 20 21.69 -9.17 -2.87
N SER A 21 20.43 -9.58 -3.08
CA SER A 21 20.07 -10.98 -3.29
C SER A 21 20.19 -11.46 -4.74
N GLU A 22 19.96 -10.59 -5.73
CA GLU A 22 19.77 -10.99 -7.13
C GLU A 22 20.93 -10.61 -8.07
N TRP A 23 21.87 -9.75 -7.64
CA TRP A 23 22.87 -9.17 -8.54
C TRP A 23 23.68 -10.21 -9.31
N HIS A 24 24.04 -11.31 -8.64
CA HIS A 24 24.84 -12.38 -9.24
C HIS A 24 24.01 -13.27 -10.18
N GLY A 25 22.71 -13.46 -9.91
CA GLY A 25 21.80 -14.16 -10.81
C GLY A 25 21.59 -13.37 -12.10
N LEU A 26 21.34 -12.06 -11.97
CA LEU A 26 21.21 -11.16 -13.11
C LEU A 26 22.52 -10.97 -13.88
N GLU A 27 23.67 -11.02 -13.22
CA GLU A 27 24.99 -10.96 -13.88
C GLU A 27 25.17 -12.16 -14.82
N LYS A 28 24.90 -13.38 -14.34
CA LYS A 28 24.96 -14.60 -15.17
C LYS A 28 24.05 -14.51 -16.39
N ARG A 29 22.83 -14.00 -16.18
CA ARG A 29 21.86 -13.81 -17.26
C ARG A 29 22.33 -12.75 -18.25
N ALA A 30 22.86 -11.62 -17.77
CA ALA A 30 23.38 -10.54 -18.59
C ALA A 30 24.54 -11.02 -19.48
N LEU A 31 25.45 -11.83 -18.93
CA LEU A 31 26.54 -12.43 -19.69
C LEU A 31 26.03 -13.41 -20.76
N ALA A 32 25.07 -14.27 -20.40
CA ALA A 32 24.50 -15.25 -21.34
C ALA A 32 23.73 -14.59 -22.50
N GLU A 33 22.99 -13.51 -22.21
CA GLU A 33 22.18 -12.80 -23.19
C GLU A 33 22.91 -11.63 -23.88
N GLY A 34 24.20 -11.42 -23.58
CA GLY A 34 25.01 -10.34 -24.18
C GLY A 34 24.50 -8.93 -23.87
N TRP A 35 24.00 -8.71 -22.65
CA TRP A 35 23.49 -7.39 -22.24
C TRP A 35 24.61 -6.35 -22.19
N THR A 36 24.28 -5.11 -22.56
CA THR A 36 25.15 -3.98 -22.29
C THR A 36 25.22 -3.70 -20.77
N PRO A 37 26.32 -3.12 -20.26
CA PRO A 37 26.43 -2.76 -18.84
C PRO A 37 25.28 -1.86 -18.36
N SER A 38 24.83 -0.93 -19.20
CA SER A 38 23.69 -0.06 -18.90
C SER A 38 22.38 -0.83 -18.75
N ARG A 39 22.15 -1.87 -19.57
CA ARG A 39 20.97 -2.74 -19.47
C ARG A 39 20.99 -3.58 -18.20
N TYR A 40 22.16 -4.12 -17.83
CA TYR A 40 22.33 -4.84 -16.57
C TYR A 40 22.03 -3.95 -15.36
N LEU A 41 22.62 -2.74 -15.32
CA LEU A 41 22.38 -1.78 -14.24
C LEU A 41 20.91 -1.36 -14.18
N LEU A 42 20.28 -1.09 -15.32
CA LEU A 42 18.84 -0.80 -15.39
C LEU A 42 18.01 -1.94 -14.80
N SER A 43 18.30 -3.19 -15.17
CA SER A 43 17.57 -4.35 -14.65
C SER A 43 17.68 -4.47 -13.12
N LEU A 44 18.87 -4.26 -12.56
CA LEU A 44 19.06 -4.26 -11.11
C LEU A 44 18.25 -3.16 -10.43
N CYS A 45 18.30 -1.94 -10.97
CA CYS A 45 17.57 -0.78 -10.46
C CYS A 45 16.05 -1.00 -10.51
N SER A 46 15.55 -1.57 -11.60
CA SER A 46 14.13 -1.87 -11.76
C SER A 46 13.64 -2.91 -10.76
N GLU A 47 14.39 -3.99 -10.54
CA GLU A 47 14.05 -5.02 -9.55
C GLU A 47 14.00 -4.45 -8.12
N GLU A 48 14.97 -3.59 -7.78
CA GLU A 48 14.98 -2.92 -6.48
C GLU A 48 13.82 -1.94 -6.30
N ALA A 49 13.53 -1.13 -7.32
CA ALA A 49 12.42 -0.18 -7.29
C ALA A 49 11.09 -0.91 -7.11
N ALA A 50 10.85 -1.97 -7.90
CA ALA A 50 9.65 -2.79 -7.80
C ALA A 50 9.53 -3.47 -6.42
N HIS A 51 10.64 -3.99 -5.88
CA HIS A 51 10.64 -4.57 -4.54
C HIS A 51 10.28 -3.54 -3.46
N ARG A 52 10.87 -2.34 -3.51
CA ARG A 52 10.58 -1.27 -2.56
C ARG A 52 9.14 -0.80 -2.62
N GLU A 53 8.58 -0.70 -3.82
CA GLU A 53 7.18 -0.35 -4.03
C GLU A 53 6.24 -1.42 -3.45
N SER A 54 6.50 -2.70 -3.74
CA SER A 54 5.74 -3.82 -3.20
C SER A 54 5.79 -3.88 -1.67
N GLU A 55 6.97 -3.70 -1.07
CA GLU A 55 7.11 -3.66 0.39
C GLU A 55 6.43 -2.43 1.01
N ARG A 56 6.45 -1.28 0.31
CA ARG A 56 5.71 -0.08 0.75
C ARG A 56 4.21 -0.35 0.74
N LEU A 57 3.66 -0.89 -0.34
CA LEU A 57 2.25 -1.22 -0.47
C LEU A 57 1.83 -2.26 0.58
N ARG A 58 2.61 -3.32 0.77
CA ARG A 58 2.38 -4.34 1.80
C ARG A 58 2.33 -3.74 3.22
N ARG A 59 3.19 -2.77 3.52
CA ARG A 59 3.13 -2.03 4.79
C ARG A 59 1.85 -1.21 4.89
N TYR A 60 1.44 -0.51 3.83
CA TYR A 60 0.22 0.30 3.86
C TYR A 60 -1.04 -0.55 4.03
N ILE A 61 -1.16 -1.67 3.32
CA ILE A 61 -2.27 -2.63 3.50
C ILE A 61 -2.33 -3.13 4.94
N LYS A 62 -1.17 -3.46 5.54
CA LYS A 62 -1.10 -3.88 6.94
C LYS A 62 -1.51 -2.76 7.90
N ASP A 63 -1.01 -1.55 7.69
CA ASP A 63 -1.29 -0.38 8.53
C ASP A 63 -2.74 0.10 8.40
N ALA A 64 -3.40 -0.20 7.28
CA ALA A 64 -4.78 0.17 7.00
C ALA A 64 -5.80 -0.55 7.91
N ARG A 65 -5.41 -1.69 8.50
CA ARG A 65 -6.23 -2.51 9.42
C ARG A 65 -7.61 -2.85 8.86
N LEU A 66 -7.64 -3.24 7.58
CA LEU A 66 -8.88 -3.58 6.90
C LEU A 66 -9.48 -4.88 7.46
N PRO A 67 -10.80 -4.95 7.66
CA PRO A 67 -11.50 -6.21 7.87
C PRO A 67 -11.43 -7.07 6.59
N THR A 68 -11.29 -8.38 6.75
CA THR A 68 -11.21 -9.34 5.61
C THR A 68 -12.52 -9.41 4.82
N GLY A 69 -12.44 -9.47 3.49
CA GLY A 69 -13.59 -9.71 2.61
C GLY A 69 -14.59 -8.55 2.56
N LYS A 70 -14.11 -7.30 2.61
CA LYS A 70 -14.94 -6.10 2.50
C LYS A 70 -14.43 -5.18 1.39
N THR A 71 -14.45 -5.69 0.17
CA THR A 71 -14.09 -4.95 -1.04
C THR A 71 -15.30 -4.26 -1.65
N LEU A 72 -15.08 -3.25 -2.49
CA LEU A 72 -16.19 -2.56 -3.16
C LEU A 72 -17.03 -3.52 -4.04
N ALA A 73 -16.38 -4.52 -4.64
CA ALA A 73 -17.02 -5.51 -5.51
C ALA A 73 -17.98 -6.43 -4.75
N GLU A 74 -17.78 -6.62 -3.45
CA GLU A 74 -18.63 -7.45 -2.59
C GLU A 74 -19.80 -6.67 -1.97
N TYR A 75 -19.89 -5.35 -2.20
CA TYR A 75 -20.97 -4.53 -1.65
C TYR A 75 -22.17 -4.47 -2.60
N ASP A 76 -23.32 -4.93 -2.13
CA ASP A 76 -24.59 -4.84 -2.86
C ASP A 76 -25.27 -3.48 -2.62
N PHE A 77 -25.07 -2.55 -3.57
CA PHE A 77 -25.74 -1.25 -3.57
C PHE A 77 -27.27 -1.35 -3.71
N GLY A 78 -27.81 -2.49 -4.16
CA GLY A 78 -29.25 -2.72 -4.22
C GLY A 78 -29.93 -2.76 -2.85
N GLN A 79 -29.18 -3.04 -1.78
CA GLN A 79 -29.69 -3.03 -0.40
C GLN A 79 -29.89 -1.61 0.16
N VAL A 80 -29.29 -0.59 -0.46
CA VAL A 80 -29.36 0.81 -0.01
C VAL A 80 -29.56 1.73 -1.21
N PRO A 81 -30.78 1.80 -1.79
CA PRO A 81 -31.04 2.54 -3.02
C PRO A 81 -30.76 4.05 -2.91
N GLU A 82 -30.84 4.62 -1.70
CA GLU A 82 -30.55 6.04 -1.48
C GLU A 82 -29.04 6.36 -1.53
N LEU A 83 -28.17 5.35 -1.47
CA LEU A 83 -26.73 5.53 -1.50
C LEU A 83 -26.24 5.78 -2.93
N ASN A 84 -25.57 6.92 -3.14
CA ASN A 84 -24.95 7.23 -4.42
C ASN A 84 -23.68 6.37 -4.65
N ALA A 85 -23.84 5.26 -5.38
CA ALA A 85 -22.74 4.36 -5.73
C ALA A 85 -21.63 5.04 -6.56
N GLY A 86 -21.94 6.11 -7.30
CA GLY A 86 -20.95 6.90 -8.04
C GLY A 86 -20.02 7.67 -7.10
N GLN A 87 -20.59 8.30 -6.08
CA GLN A 87 -19.81 9.03 -5.07
C GLN A 87 -18.88 8.09 -4.27
N VAL A 88 -19.37 6.90 -3.89
CA VAL A 88 -18.53 5.90 -3.20
C VAL A 88 -17.39 5.43 -4.10
N ARG A 89 -17.67 5.12 -5.37
CA ARG A 89 -16.63 4.73 -6.34
C ARG A 89 -15.58 5.82 -6.50
N GLN A 90 -16.02 7.08 -6.61
CA GLN A 90 -15.12 8.22 -6.68
C GLN A 90 -14.19 8.28 -5.47
N LEU A 91 -14.70 8.09 -4.24
CA LEU A 91 -13.87 8.07 -3.03
C LEU A 91 -12.83 6.92 -3.00
N CYS A 92 -13.13 5.79 -3.65
CA CYS A 92 -12.18 4.68 -3.81
C CYS A 92 -11.11 4.95 -4.88
N GLU A 93 -11.46 5.73 -5.91
CA GLU A 93 -10.65 5.96 -7.10
C GLU A 93 -9.80 7.23 -7.01
N THR A 94 -10.23 8.26 -6.27
CA THR A 94 -9.51 9.53 -6.12
C THR A 94 -8.77 9.63 -4.79
N THR A 95 -7.66 10.38 -4.79
CA THR A 95 -6.77 10.53 -3.62
C THR A 95 -6.65 11.96 -3.12
N ASP A 96 -7.32 12.92 -3.77
CA ASP A 96 -7.29 14.35 -3.42
C ASP A 96 -7.62 14.60 -1.94
N TRP A 97 -8.56 13.82 -1.39
CA TRP A 97 -8.96 13.91 0.02
C TRP A 97 -7.87 13.39 0.97
N VAL A 98 -7.11 12.37 0.57
CA VAL A 98 -5.96 11.87 1.34
C VAL A 98 -4.80 12.87 1.28
N ASP A 99 -4.54 13.43 0.11
CA ASP A 99 -3.49 14.45 -0.07
C ASP A 99 -3.79 15.73 0.72
N SER A 100 -5.07 16.06 0.86
CA SER A 100 -5.55 17.19 1.68
C SER A 100 -5.59 16.86 3.18
N GLY A 101 -5.28 15.63 3.59
CA GLY A 101 -5.33 15.19 4.98
C GLY A 101 -6.74 15.10 5.57
N GLU A 102 -7.76 14.94 4.72
CA GLU A 102 -9.15 14.87 5.12
C GLU A 102 -9.55 13.47 5.61
N ASN A 103 -10.66 13.40 6.35
CA ASN A 103 -11.22 12.16 6.86
C ASN A 103 -12.59 11.91 6.24
N VAL A 104 -12.86 10.67 5.82
CA VAL A 104 -14.19 10.25 5.38
C VAL A 104 -14.95 9.65 6.57
N LEU A 105 -16.08 10.27 6.93
CA LEU A 105 -16.97 9.77 7.98
C LEU A 105 -18.28 9.28 7.37
N LEU A 106 -18.65 8.03 7.68
CA LEU A 106 -19.90 7.43 7.21
C LEU A 106 -20.92 7.36 8.36
N PHE A 107 -22.07 8.00 8.18
CA PHE A 107 -23.17 8.05 9.15
C PHE A 107 -24.44 7.39 8.59
N GLY A 108 -25.32 6.90 9.47
CA GLY A 108 -26.60 6.28 9.09
C GLY A 108 -26.99 5.10 9.97
N ALA A 109 -28.17 4.53 9.72
CA ALA A 109 -28.72 3.40 10.48
C ALA A 109 -27.75 2.20 10.53
N SER A 110 -27.79 1.45 11.64
CA SER A 110 -26.97 0.24 11.78
C SER A 110 -27.37 -0.81 10.74
N GLY A 111 -26.43 -1.67 10.33
CA GLY A 111 -26.70 -2.77 9.40
C GLY A 111 -26.56 -2.46 7.90
N LEU A 112 -26.49 -1.20 7.48
CA LEU A 112 -26.39 -0.81 6.06
C LEU A 112 -24.99 -0.98 5.42
N GLY A 113 -24.08 -1.68 6.10
CA GLY A 113 -22.73 -1.94 5.59
C GLY A 113 -21.77 -0.74 5.56
N LYS A 114 -21.98 0.28 6.41
CA LYS A 114 -21.03 1.41 6.55
C LYS A 114 -19.58 0.98 6.78
N SER A 115 -19.36 -0.01 7.64
CA SER A 115 -18.02 -0.54 7.89
C SER A 115 -17.43 -1.28 6.68
N HIS A 116 -18.28 -1.79 5.78
CA HIS A 116 -17.86 -2.37 4.51
C HIS A 116 -17.44 -1.27 3.55
N LEU A 117 -18.29 -0.25 3.36
CA LEU A 117 -17.98 0.89 2.50
C LEU A 117 -16.70 1.61 2.93
N ALA A 118 -16.52 1.87 4.23
CA ALA A 118 -15.30 2.48 4.74
C ALA A 118 -14.06 1.61 4.49
N ALA A 119 -14.18 0.28 4.64
CA ALA A 119 -13.09 -0.63 4.31
C ALA A 119 -12.77 -0.62 2.81
N ALA A 120 -13.80 -0.63 1.95
CA ALA A 120 -13.65 -0.58 0.50
C ALA A 120 -13.01 0.72 0.00
N ILE A 121 -13.37 1.87 0.58
CA ILE A 121 -12.76 3.17 0.28
C ILE A 121 -11.28 3.16 0.65
N VAL A 122 -10.95 2.72 1.87
CA VAL A 122 -9.55 2.63 2.32
C VAL A 122 -8.76 1.64 1.47
N ASP A 123 -9.33 0.50 1.11
CA ASP A 123 -8.70 -0.50 0.24
C ASP A 123 -8.39 0.07 -1.16
N GLY A 124 -9.35 0.78 -1.76
CA GLY A 124 -9.18 1.42 -3.07
C GLY A 124 -8.01 2.40 -3.08
N VAL A 125 -7.90 3.25 -2.06
CA VAL A 125 -6.84 4.26 -2.00
C VAL A 125 -5.48 3.65 -1.61
N VAL A 126 -5.47 2.67 -0.70
CA VAL A 126 -4.24 1.97 -0.31
C VAL A 126 -3.66 1.17 -1.49
N SER A 127 -4.51 0.54 -2.30
CA SER A 127 -4.11 -0.19 -3.50
C SER A 127 -3.44 0.71 -4.55
N GLN A 128 -3.73 2.01 -4.52
CA GLN A 128 -3.07 3.03 -5.36
C GLN A 128 -1.74 3.54 -4.78
N GLY A 129 -1.29 3.00 -3.63
CA GLY A 129 -0.02 3.36 -3.01
C GLY A 129 -0.10 4.55 -2.05
N TYR A 130 -1.29 4.93 -1.61
CA TYR A 130 -1.49 5.97 -0.59
C TYR A 130 -1.67 5.36 0.79
N ARG A 131 -1.41 6.15 1.83
CA ARG A 131 -1.56 5.72 3.21
C ARG A 131 -2.91 6.16 3.75
N ALA A 132 -3.82 5.20 3.95
CA ALA A 132 -5.11 5.42 4.62
C ALA A 132 -5.34 4.35 5.68
N ARG A 133 -6.23 4.63 6.63
CA ARG A 133 -6.54 3.70 7.73
C ARG A 133 -8.01 3.64 8.04
N PHE A 134 -8.52 2.42 8.19
CA PHE A 134 -9.85 2.18 8.68
C PHE A 134 -9.89 2.28 10.20
N TYR A 135 -10.95 2.92 10.71
CA TYR A 135 -11.29 2.95 12.12
C TYR A 135 -12.79 2.66 12.29
N SER A 136 -13.13 1.77 13.22
CA SER A 136 -14.46 1.81 13.80
C SER A 136 -14.59 3.02 14.74
N ALA A 137 -15.82 3.50 14.95
CA ALA A 137 -16.05 4.63 15.86
C ALA A 137 -15.52 4.36 17.28
N GLY A 138 -15.67 3.12 17.76
CA GLY A 138 -15.17 2.70 19.08
C GLY A 138 -13.63 2.72 19.16
N GLU A 139 -12.94 2.19 18.15
CA GLU A 139 -11.47 2.21 18.08
C GLU A 139 -10.94 3.65 17.99
N LEU A 140 -11.57 4.50 17.17
CA LEU A 140 -11.18 5.90 17.04
C LEU A 140 -11.29 6.63 18.37
N LEU A 141 -12.42 6.49 19.07
CA LEU A 141 -12.63 7.06 20.41
C LEU A 141 -11.58 6.55 21.41
N GLN A 142 -11.23 5.27 21.35
CA GLN A 142 -10.22 4.70 22.24
C GLN A 142 -8.82 5.26 21.95
N GLU A 143 -8.42 5.38 20.69
CA GLU A 143 -7.12 5.97 20.32
C GLU A 143 -7.05 7.45 20.68
N LEU A 144 -8.10 8.23 20.41
CA LEU A 144 -8.16 9.65 20.79
C LEU A 144 -8.07 9.85 22.30
N ARG A 145 -8.74 9.00 23.10
CA ARG A 145 -8.64 9.05 24.57
C ARG A 145 -7.22 8.74 25.06
N LYS A 146 -6.58 7.71 24.51
CA LYS A 146 -5.19 7.35 24.83
C LYS A 146 -4.22 8.47 24.46
N ALA A 147 -4.38 9.06 23.28
CA ALA A 147 -3.55 10.18 22.84
C ALA A 147 -3.70 11.40 23.77
N ARG A 148 -4.94 11.71 24.18
CA ARG A 148 -5.21 12.81 25.12
C ARG A 148 -4.59 12.59 26.51
N SER A 149 -4.50 11.34 26.99
CA SER A 149 -3.87 11.05 28.30
C SER A 149 -2.34 11.13 28.31
N LEU A 150 -1.71 11.24 27.13
CA LEU A 150 -0.26 11.39 26.97
C LEU A 150 0.16 12.86 26.81
N LEU A 151 -0.80 13.78 26.72
CA LEU A 151 -0.62 15.23 26.72
C LEU A 151 -0.77 15.78 28.14
#